data_AF-A0A2G9RIC0-F1
#
_entry.id   AF-A0A2G9RIC0-F1
#
_cell.length_a   1.000
_cell.length_b   1.000
_cell.length_c   1.000
_cell.angle_alpha   90.00
_cell.angle_beta   90.00
_cell.angle_gamma   90.00
#
_symmetry.space_group_name_H-M   'P 1'
#
loop_
_entity.id
_entity.type
_entity.pdbx_description
1 polymer ?
#
loop_
_entity_poly.entity_id
_entity_poly.type
_entity_poly.pdbx_seq_one_letter_code
_entity_poly.pdbx_strand_id
1 'polypeptide(L)'
;TKKFLRISGNVQLATFQMRTRGFVVSPTFIDDLNNLPSIYDKAEHFAFLEMYGTHYAVSGNIGGKYDLVYVLDDTVMKIKAVTDTEVEDCLGFNLGLTVDGPGIEANAKLKAPKCKNIIGHKEETPNKLGIIHKVVSFVEGGATAVTAKLNAKLEHDEKIDINDFVEWAASIGDNPVILKAKMSPIYSLIPLDMKESYNKSQHLQKAIHDYIEEYSICKCQPCRNGGTLLVVD
;
A
#
# COMPACT_ATOMS: atom_id res chain seq x y z
N THR A 1 -2.28 -21.14 15.03
CA THR A 1 -2.39 -19.67 15.04
C THR A 1 -1.55 -19.12 13.91
N LYS A 2 -1.88 -17.96 13.34
CA LYS A 2 -1.07 -17.34 12.29
C LYS A 2 -0.20 -16.22 12.89
N LYS A 3 1.03 -16.13 12.40
CA LYS A 3 1.94 -15.01 12.66
C LYS A 3 2.13 -14.24 11.36
N PHE A 4 2.41 -12.95 11.44
CA PHE A 4 2.60 -12.09 10.29
C PHE A 4 3.96 -11.41 10.39
N LEU A 5 4.74 -11.50 9.32
CA LEU A 5 6.06 -10.88 9.22
C LEU A 5 6.04 -9.95 8.00
N ARG A 6 6.37 -8.67 8.20
CA ARG A 6 6.29 -7.65 7.14
C ARG A 6 7.68 -7.21 6.71
N ILE A 7 7.95 -7.27 5.42
CA ILE A 7 9.11 -6.63 4.76
C ILE A 7 8.59 -5.37 4.10
N SER A 8 9.13 -4.21 4.43
CA SER A 8 8.82 -2.98 3.71
C SER A 8 10.07 -2.17 3.41
N GLY A 9 10.09 -1.57 2.22
CA GLY A 9 11.17 -0.71 1.75
C GLY A 9 10.63 0.26 0.70
N ASN A 10 11.18 1.47 0.68
CA ASN A 10 10.80 2.49 -0.27
C ASN A 10 12.00 2.89 -1.12
N VAL A 11 11.80 3.02 -2.43
CA VAL A 11 12.77 3.62 -3.34
C VAL A 11 12.21 4.98 -3.75
N GLN A 12 12.81 6.05 -3.24
CA GLN A 12 12.38 7.40 -3.55
C GLN A 12 13.07 7.89 -4.83
N LEU A 13 12.28 8.39 -5.79
CA LEU A 13 12.80 8.99 -7.03
C LEU A 13 12.86 10.51 -6.96
N ALA A 14 11.81 11.13 -6.44
CA ALA A 14 11.73 12.59 -6.39
C ALA A 14 10.84 13.06 -5.25
N THR A 15 10.86 14.38 -5.03
CA THR A 15 9.90 15.08 -4.19
C THR A 15 9.12 16.07 -5.04
N PHE A 16 7.88 16.35 -4.64
CA PHE A 16 7.03 17.32 -5.31
C PHE A 16 6.41 18.29 -4.32
N GLN A 17 6.11 19.49 -4.82
CA GLN A 17 5.37 20.51 -4.11
C GLN A 17 4.51 21.29 -5.11
N MET A 18 3.21 21.32 -4.85
CA MET A 18 2.23 22.04 -5.65
C MET A 18 2.35 23.55 -5.43
N ARG A 19 1.95 24.32 -6.44
CA ARG A 19 1.81 25.77 -6.31
C ARG A 19 0.70 26.10 -5.31
N THR A 20 0.91 27.13 -4.51
CA THR A 20 -0.06 27.57 -3.49
C THR A 20 -1.19 28.43 -4.06
N ARG A 21 -1.05 28.96 -5.27
CA ARG A 21 -2.03 29.81 -5.96
C ARG A 21 -2.06 29.49 -7.45
N GLY A 22 -3.21 29.75 -8.08
CA GLY A 22 -3.40 29.54 -9.52
C GLY A 22 -3.22 28.07 -9.91
N PHE A 23 -3.73 27.16 -9.07
CA PHE A 23 -3.80 25.75 -9.44
C PHE A 23 -4.76 25.58 -10.61
N VAL A 24 -4.35 24.80 -11.60
CA VAL A 24 -5.18 24.42 -12.73
C VAL A 24 -5.73 23.04 -12.41
N VAL A 25 -7.04 22.96 -12.21
CA VAL A 25 -7.76 21.70 -12.01
C VAL A 25 -8.21 21.14 -13.35
N SER A 26 -8.54 19.84 -13.41
CA SER A 26 -8.98 19.23 -14.66
C SER A 26 -10.32 19.83 -15.13
N PRO A 27 -10.57 19.90 -16.45
CA PRO A 27 -11.86 20.34 -16.97
C PRO A 27 -13.04 19.50 -16.45
N THR A 28 -12.86 18.18 -16.34
CA THR A 28 -13.88 17.27 -15.82
C THR A 28 -14.27 17.60 -14.37
N PHE A 29 -13.27 17.92 -13.53
CA PHE A 29 -13.52 18.32 -12.14
C PHE A 29 -14.33 19.61 -12.07
N ILE A 30 -14.06 20.56 -12.96
CA ILE A 30 -14.84 21.80 -13.05
C ILE A 30 -16.27 21.55 -13.52
N ASP A 31 -16.44 20.70 -14.53
CA ASP A 31 -17.75 20.35 -15.07
C ASP A 31 -18.61 19.66 -13.99
N ASP A 32 -18.04 18.71 -13.26
CA ASP A 32 -18.75 18.01 -12.18
C ASP A 32 -19.06 18.94 -11.00
N LEU A 33 -18.14 19.85 -10.65
CA LEU A 33 -18.43 20.90 -9.67
C LEU A 33 -19.58 21.79 -10.11
N ASN A 34 -19.67 22.14 -11.40
CA ASN A 34 -20.78 22.95 -11.92
C ASN A 34 -22.11 22.21 -11.87
N ASN A 35 -22.09 20.89 -12.11
CA ASN A 35 -23.27 20.03 -12.09
C ASN A 35 -23.79 19.71 -10.69
N LEU A 36 -22.95 19.86 -9.64
CA LEU A 36 -23.42 19.72 -8.26
C LEU A 36 -24.59 20.67 -7.96
N PRO A 37 -25.66 20.17 -7.29
CA PRO A 37 -26.84 20.96 -7.02
C PRO A 37 -26.53 22.16 -6.12
N SER A 38 -27.25 23.26 -6.34
CA SER A 38 -27.10 24.50 -5.57
C SER A 38 -27.54 24.35 -4.11
N ILE A 39 -28.40 23.37 -3.83
CA ILE A 39 -28.81 22.94 -2.49
C ILE A 39 -28.08 21.64 -2.18
N TYR A 40 -27.62 21.47 -0.94
CA TYR A 40 -26.95 20.25 -0.51
C TYR A 40 -27.83 19.01 -0.74
N ASP A 41 -27.30 18.07 -1.52
CA ASP A 41 -27.85 16.74 -1.72
C ASP A 41 -26.80 15.70 -1.34
N LYS A 42 -27.12 14.82 -0.38
CA LYS A 42 -26.14 13.87 0.17
C LYS A 42 -25.63 12.89 -0.90
N ALA A 43 -26.51 12.40 -1.77
CA ALA A 43 -26.14 11.38 -2.76
C ALA A 43 -25.22 11.96 -3.84
N GLU A 44 -25.57 13.12 -4.40
CA GLU A 44 -24.76 13.79 -5.43
C GLU A 44 -23.38 14.19 -4.89
N HIS A 45 -23.32 14.70 -3.66
CA HIS A 45 -22.04 15.09 -3.07
C HIS A 45 -21.19 13.88 -2.65
N PHE A 46 -21.81 12.77 -2.25
CA PHE A 46 -21.08 11.53 -1.96
C PHE A 46 -20.49 10.94 -3.25
N ALA A 47 -21.26 10.89 -4.33
CA ALA A 47 -20.76 10.46 -5.63
C ALA A 47 -19.55 11.29 -6.09
N PHE A 48 -19.58 12.61 -5.87
CA PHE A 48 -18.43 13.47 -6.13
C PHE A 48 -17.20 13.11 -5.29
N LEU A 49 -17.38 12.83 -3.99
CA LEU A 49 -16.28 12.43 -3.09
C LEU A 49 -15.76 11.02 -3.39
N GLU A 50 -16.60 10.09 -3.83
CA GLU A 50 -16.19 8.75 -4.26
C GLU A 50 -15.38 8.80 -5.56
N MET A 51 -15.73 9.71 -6.47
CA MET A 51 -15.01 9.90 -7.74
C MET A 51 -13.66 10.61 -7.54
N TYR A 52 -13.62 11.68 -6.74
CA TYR A 52 -12.44 12.55 -6.66
C TYR A 52 -11.65 12.43 -5.34
N GLY A 53 -12.21 11.77 -4.34
CA GLY A 53 -11.67 11.68 -3.00
C GLY A 53 -12.04 12.87 -2.11
N THR A 54 -11.55 12.84 -0.87
CA THR A 54 -11.79 13.89 0.14
C THR A 54 -10.63 14.89 0.24
N HIS A 55 -9.46 14.52 -0.27
CA HIS A 55 -8.22 15.29 -0.18
C HIS A 55 -7.38 15.12 -1.44
N TYR A 56 -6.49 16.07 -1.67
CA TYR A 56 -5.44 15.98 -2.69
C TYR A 56 -4.06 16.19 -2.08
N ALA A 57 -3.03 15.67 -2.74
CA ALA A 57 -1.66 15.81 -2.29
C ALA A 57 -1.08 17.18 -2.68
N VAL A 58 -0.64 17.97 -1.69
CA VAL A 58 -0.01 19.29 -1.93
C VAL A 58 1.51 19.21 -2.03
N SER A 59 2.12 18.20 -1.42
CA SER A 59 3.56 17.96 -1.48
C SER A 59 3.85 16.55 -0.99
N GLY A 60 4.95 15.96 -1.42
CA GLY A 60 5.31 14.63 -0.95
C GLY A 60 6.51 14.04 -1.67
N ASN A 61 6.71 12.75 -1.43
CA ASN A 61 7.75 11.95 -2.06
C ASN A 61 7.09 10.98 -3.04
N ILE A 62 7.69 10.84 -4.22
CA ILE A 62 7.25 9.93 -5.27
C ILE A 62 8.34 8.88 -5.52
N GLY A 63 7.94 7.65 -5.81
CA GLY A 63 8.86 6.55 -6.00
C GLY A 63 8.13 5.21 -6.08
N GLY A 64 8.69 4.16 -5.49
CA GLY A 64 8.08 2.84 -5.42
C GLY A 64 8.14 2.30 -4.00
N LYS A 65 7.12 1.53 -3.64
CA LYS A 65 6.96 0.92 -2.33
C LYS A 65 6.99 -0.59 -2.51
N TYR A 66 7.96 -1.22 -1.88
CA TYR A 66 8.07 -2.67 -1.80
C TYR A 66 7.54 -3.09 -0.43
N ASP A 67 6.41 -3.79 -0.36
CA ASP A 67 5.77 -4.12 0.92
C ASP A 67 5.13 -5.50 0.83
N LEU A 68 5.70 -6.46 1.56
CA LEU A 68 5.28 -7.86 1.56
C LEU A 68 4.94 -8.31 2.98
N VAL A 69 3.83 -9.02 3.14
CA VAL A 69 3.43 -9.64 4.40
C VAL A 69 3.42 -11.15 4.25
N TYR A 70 4.35 -11.81 4.94
CA TYR A 70 4.43 -13.26 5.06
C TYR A 70 3.50 -13.73 6.17
N VAL A 71 2.55 -14.60 5.82
CA VAL A 71 1.66 -15.27 6.75
C VAL A 71 2.30 -16.60 7.14
N LEU A 72 2.76 -16.70 8.38
CA LEU A 72 3.44 -17.88 8.92
C LEU A 72 2.49 -18.74 9.75
N ASP A 73 2.68 -20.06 9.70
CA ASP A 73 1.95 -20.99 10.56
C ASP A 73 2.74 -21.25 11.86
N ASP A 74 2.30 -20.59 12.95
CA ASP A 74 2.95 -20.69 14.26
C ASP A 74 2.94 -22.13 14.82
N THR A 75 1.94 -22.93 14.45
CA THR A 75 1.87 -24.33 14.87
C THR A 75 2.98 -25.15 14.20
N VAL A 76 3.17 -24.96 12.89
CA VAL A 76 4.22 -25.64 12.11
C VAL A 76 5.61 -25.18 12.56
N MET A 77 5.80 -23.89 12.86
CA MET A 77 7.05 -23.37 13.41
C MET A 77 7.42 -24.05 14.72
N LYS A 78 6.46 -24.20 15.65
CA LYS A 78 6.65 -24.91 16.93
C LYS A 78 7.00 -26.38 16.73
N ILE A 79 6.31 -27.08 15.83
CA ILE A 79 6.58 -28.50 15.51
C ILE A 79 8.00 -28.68 14.95
N LYS A 80 8.43 -27.75 14.07
CA LYS A 80 9.76 -27.78 13.43
C LYS A 80 10.86 -27.15 14.30
N ALA A 81 10.52 -26.65 15.49
CA ALA A 81 11.42 -25.91 16.37
C ALA A 81 12.16 -24.76 15.65
N VAL A 82 11.44 -24.02 14.80
CA VAL A 82 11.98 -22.87 14.05
C VAL A 82 11.57 -21.58 14.75
N THR A 83 12.54 -20.71 14.98
CA THR A 83 12.36 -19.40 15.61
C THR A 83 12.01 -18.30 14.61
N ASP A 84 11.44 -17.20 15.10
CA ASP A 84 11.11 -16.04 14.25
C ASP A 84 12.38 -15.47 13.59
N THR A 85 13.49 -15.41 14.33
CA THR A 85 14.81 -14.96 13.83
C THR A 85 15.37 -15.87 12.74
N GLU A 86 15.19 -17.18 12.82
CA GLU A 86 15.61 -18.10 11.75
C GLU A 86 14.80 -17.90 10.47
N VAL A 87 13.51 -17.53 10.57
CA VAL A 87 12.69 -17.18 9.42
C VAL A 87 13.15 -15.85 8.81
N GLU A 88 13.39 -14.85 9.64
CA GLU A 88 13.95 -13.54 9.24
C GLU A 88 15.30 -13.70 8.53
N ASP A 89 16.23 -14.45 9.11
CA ASP A 89 17.53 -14.73 8.50
C ASP A 89 17.40 -15.42 7.13
N CYS A 90 16.48 -16.36 7.01
CA CYS A 90 16.26 -17.11 5.77
C CYS A 90 15.59 -16.29 4.67
N LEU A 91 14.72 -15.36 5.04
CA LEU A 91 14.12 -14.38 4.12
C LEU A 91 15.07 -13.19 3.84
N GLY A 92 16.24 -13.16 4.48
CA GLY A 92 17.27 -12.15 4.23
C GLY A 92 17.07 -10.84 4.99
N PHE A 93 16.31 -10.83 6.09
CA PHE A 93 16.08 -9.63 6.90
C PHE A 93 17.35 -9.12 7.61
N ASN A 94 18.26 -10.02 7.96
CA ASN A 94 19.57 -9.67 8.53
C ASN A 94 20.63 -9.36 7.47
N LEU A 95 20.24 -9.28 6.20
CA LEU A 95 21.08 -8.71 5.17
C LEU A 95 21.09 -7.20 5.39
N GLY A 96 22.12 -6.72 6.10
CA GLY A 96 22.52 -5.32 6.02
C GLY A 96 22.91 -5.02 4.57
N LEU A 97 21.92 -4.69 3.75
CA LEU A 97 22.10 -4.27 2.37
C LEU A 97 22.65 -2.84 2.39
N THR A 98 23.95 -2.69 2.64
CA THR A 98 24.69 -1.47 2.31
C THR A 98 24.91 -1.45 0.81
N VAL A 99 24.17 -0.59 0.11
CA VAL A 99 24.32 -0.37 -1.33
C VAL A 99 25.42 0.68 -1.54
N ASP A 100 26.68 0.24 -1.48
CA ASP A 100 27.86 1.03 -1.85
C ASP A 100 28.54 0.39 -3.07
N GLY A 101 28.13 0.77 -4.29
CA GLY A 101 28.79 0.39 -5.54
C GLY A 101 28.19 -0.80 -6.31
N PRO A 102 28.80 -1.21 -7.45
CA PRO A 102 28.26 -2.23 -8.35
C PRO A 102 28.56 -3.63 -7.80
N GLY A 103 27.83 -3.99 -6.74
CA GLY A 103 27.93 -5.29 -6.10
C GLY A 103 27.15 -5.28 -4.79
N ILE A 104 26.18 -6.18 -4.67
CA ILE A 104 25.44 -6.36 -3.42
C ILE A 104 26.01 -7.58 -2.71
N GLU A 105 26.78 -7.37 -1.64
CA GLU A 105 27.31 -8.45 -0.80
C GLU A 105 26.32 -8.79 0.32
N ALA A 106 25.69 -9.96 0.22
CA ALA A 106 24.71 -10.46 1.17
C ALA A 106 25.39 -11.31 2.28
N ASN A 107 25.56 -10.77 3.48
CA ASN A 107 26.07 -11.49 4.66
C ASN A 107 24.98 -12.37 5.31
N ALA A 108 24.59 -13.48 4.68
CA ALA A 108 23.68 -14.45 5.30
C ALA A 108 24.40 -15.34 6.33
N LYS A 109 24.07 -15.20 7.62
CA LYS A 109 24.68 -15.99 8.72
C LYS A 109 24.20 -17.45 8.81
N LEU A 110 23.13 -17.82 8.09
CA LEU A 110 22.52 -19.16 8.15
C LEU A 110 22.91 -20.04 6.96
N LYS A 111 23.21 -21.32 7.24
CA LYS A 111 23.55 -22.32 6.22
C LYS A 111 22.35 -22.55 5.29
N ALA A 112 22.56 -22.37 3.97
CA ALA A 112 21.59 -22.62 2.89
C ALA A 112 20.64 -23.84 3.05
N PRO A 113 21.08 -25.03 3.52
CA PRO A 113 20.19 -26.19 3.69
C PRO A 113 19.10 -26.00 4.76
N LYS A 114 19.34 -25.22 5.82
CA LYS A 114 18.30 -24.95 6.84
C LYS A 114 17.17 -24.09 6.26
N CYS A 115 17.51 -23.08 5.47
CA CYS A 115 16.52 -22.21 4.84
C CYS A 115 15.68 -22.94 3.78
N LYS A 116 16.23 -23.91 3.07
CA LYS A 116 15.45 -24.74 2.14
C LYS A 116 14.29 -25.49 2.82
N ASN A 117 14.45 -25.87 4.09
CA ASN A 117 13.40 -26.55 4.87
C ASN A 117 12.41 -25.58 5.55
N ILE A 118 12.79 -24.31 5.69
CA ILE A 118 11.98 -23.23 6.30
C ILE A 118 11.15 -22.50 5.24
N ILE A 119 11.79 -22.08 4.16
CA ILE A 119 11.18 -21.42 2.98
C ILE A 119 10.59 -22.44 2.02
N GLY A 120 10.79 -23.75 2.25
CA GLY A 120 10.16 -24.79 1.45
C GLY A 120 8.64 -24.63 1.46
N HIS A 121 8.11 -24.21 0.32
CA HIS A 121 6.68 -24.08 0.07
C HIS A 121 6.00 -25.46 0.11
N LYS A 122 4.67 -25.49 0.18
CA LYS A 122 3.89 -26.73 0.19
C LYS A 122 4.34 -27.63 -0.96
N GLU A 123 5.06 -28.71 -0.67
CA GLU A 123 5.18 -29.81 -1.62
C GLU A 123 3.81 -30.51 -1.68
N GLU A 124 3.40 -30.98 -2.86
CA GLU A 124 2.17 -31.77 -3.09
C GLU A 124 2.13 -33.09 -2.28
N THR A 125 3.17 -33.38 -1.49
CA THR A 125 3.20 -34.52 -0.59
C THR A 125 2.51 -34.18 0.76
N PRO A 126 1.61 -35.04 1.27
CA PRO A 126 0.84 -34.79 2.50
C PRO A 126 1.65 -34.49 3.78
N ASN A 127 2.97 -34.71 3.75
CA ASN A 127 3.84 -34.71 4.93
C ASN A 127 4.82 -33.52 5.04
N LYS A 128 4.78 -32.53 4.14
CA LYS A 128 5.63 -31.32 4.24
C LYS A 128 4.79 -30.05 4.30
N LEU A 129 4.34 -29.72 5.50
CA LEU A 129 3.75 -28.42 5.80
C LEU A 129 4.85 -27.33 5.73
N GLY A 130 4.77 -26.44 4.74
CA GLY A 130 5.60 -25.23 4.68
C GLY A 130 5.30 -24.30 5.87
N ILE A 131 6.32 -23.58 6.36
CA ILE A 131 6.14 -22.60 7.45
C ILE A 131 5.41 -21.36 6.93
N ILE A 132 5.75 -20.94 5.71
CA ILE A 132 5.06 -19.84 5.01
C ILE A 132 3.76 -20.40 4.44
N HIS A 133 2.65 -19.86 4.91
CA HIS A 133 1.32 -20.24 4.47
C HIS A 133 0.86 -19.46 3.24
N LYS A 134 1.20 -18.16 3.19
CA LYS A 134 0.84 -17.24 2.11
C LYS A 134 1.77 -16.03 2.16
N VAL A 135 2.06 -15.42 1.01
CA VAL A 135 2.62 -14.07 0.93
C VAL A 135 1.55 -13.13 0.38
N VAL A 136 1.38 -11.97 1.02
CA VAL A 136 0.48 -10.90 0.55
C VAL A 136 1.36 -9.75 0.07
N SER A 137 1.22 -9.39 -1.20
CA SER A 137 1.96 -8.30 -1.82
C SER A 137 1.17 -7.00 -1.76
N PHE A 138 1.82 -5.94 -1.31
CA PHE A 138 1.40 -4.55 -1.37
C PHE A 138 2.46 -3.71 -2.12
N VAL A 139 3.14 -4.34 -3.10
CA VAL A 139 4.12 -3.64 -3.94
C VAL A 139 3.41 -2.65 -4.86
N GLU A 140 3.83 -1.39 -4.81
CA GLU A 140 3.24 -0.28 -5.56
C GLU A 140 4.33 0.48 -6.33
N GLY A 141 3.98 0.91 -7.55
CA GLY A 141 4.91 1.54 -8.48
C GLY A 141 5.77 0.54 -9.25
N GLY A 142 6.51 1.04 -10.24
CA GLY A 142 7.23 0.20 -11.20
C GLY A 142 6.41 -0.09 -12.46
N ALA A 143 7.09 -0.52 -13.52
CA ALA A 143 6.44 -0.90 -14.76
C ALA A 143 5.42 -2.02 -14.50
N THR A 144 4.20 -1.87 -15.05
CA THR A 144 3.09 -2.79 -14.79
C THR A 144 3.46 -4.25 -15.04
N ALA A 145 4.19 -4.55 -16.12
CA ALA A 145 4.63 -5.89 -16.44
C ALA A 145 5.62 -6.48 -15.42
N VAL A 146 6.56 -5.65 -14.93
CA VAL A 146 7.57 -6.07 -13.93
C VAL A 146 6.90 -6.32 -12.58
N THR A 147 6.04 -5.42 -12.13
CA THR A 147 5.31 -5.58 -10.87
C THR A 147 4.33 -6.76 -10.94
N ALA A 148 3.66 -6.98 -12.07
CA ALA A 148 2.79 -8.15 -12.26
C ALA A 148 3.58 -9.47 -12.22
N LYS A 149 4.75 -9.54 -12.88
CA LYS A 149 5.66 -10.69 -12.82
C LYS A 149 6.11 -10.99 -11.39
N LEU A 150 6.49 -9.96 -10.63
CA LEU A 150 6.87 -10.09 -9.23
C LEU A 150 5.72 -10.64 -8.37
N ASN A 151 4.51 -10.10 -8.55
CA ASN A 151 3.32 -10.56 -7.83
C ASN A 151 2.94 -12.00 -8.21
N ALA A 152 3.00 -12.36 -9.49
CA ALA A 152 2.72 -13.71 -9.95
C ALA A 152 3.69 -14.73 -9.33
N LYS A 153 4.98 -14.40 -9.24
CA LYS A 153 5.96 -15.23 -8.53
C LYS A 153 5.61 -15.44 -7.05
N LEU A 154 5.19 -14.36 -6.38
CA LEU A 154 4.77 -14.41 -4.97
C LEU A 154 3.50 -15.25 -4.75
N GLU A 155 2.57 -15.25 -5.71
CA GLU A 155 1.35 -16.05 -5.68
C GLU A 155 1.60 -17.54 -5.97
N HIS A 156 2.55 -17.83 -6.86
CA HIS A 156 2.92 -19.19 -7.26
C HIS A 156 4.03 -19.81 -6.42
N ASP A 157 4.33 -19.24 -5.24
CA ASP A 157 5.33 -19.79 -4.32
C ASP A 157 6.72 -19.92 -4.99
N GLU A 158 7.01 -19.07 -5.97
CA GLU A 158 8.31 -19.00 -6.62
C GLU A 158 9.30 -18.22 -5.76
N LYS A 159 10.57 -18.62 -5.81
CA LYS A 159 11.62 -17.92 -5.08
C LYS A 159 11.82 -16.52 -5.67
N ILE A 160 11.57 -15.50 -4.86
CA ILE A 160 12.01 -14.13 -5.13
C ILE A 160 13.50 -14.03 -4.81
N ASP A 161 14.26 -13.48 -5.76
CA ASP A 161 15.65 -13.15 -5.53
C ASP A 161 15.92 -11.64 -5.62
N ILE A 162 17.17 -11.26 -5.41
CA ILE A 162 17.57 -9.86 -5.41
C ILE A 162 17.44 -9.22 -6.80
N ASN A 163 17.53 -10.00 -7.88
CA ASN A 163 17.38 -9.47 -9.24
C ASN A 163 15.94 -9.06 -9.50
N ASP A 164 14.95 -9.80 -8.98
CA ASP A 164 13.54 -9.40 -9.07
C ASP A 164 13.30 -8.04 -8.40
N PHE A 165 13.93 -7.80 -7.24
CA PHE A 165 13.89 -6.49 -6.57
C PHE A 165 14.58 -5.40 -7.39
N VAL A 166 15.79 -5.67 -7.91
CA VAL A 166 16.55 -4.70 -8.70
C VAL A 166 15.84 -4.35 -10.02
N GLU A 167 15.25 -5.34 -10.69
CA GLU A 167 14.44 -5.16 -11.90
C GLU A 167 13.22 -4.27 -11.60
N TRP A 168 12.49 -4.58 -10.52
CA TRP A 168 11.38 -3.73 -10.07
C TRP A 168 11.84 -2.31 -9.74
N ALA A 169 12.89 -2.15 -8.94
CA ALA A 169 13.40 -0.86 -8.50
C ALA A 169 13.86 0.03 -9.68
N ALA A 170 14.51 -0.57 -10.68
CA ALA A 170 14.92 0.12 -11.90
C ALA A 170 13.72 0.58 -12.75
N SER A 171 12.58 -0.13 -12.66
CA SER A 171 11.37 0.17 -13.43
C SER A 171 10.47 1.26 -12.80
N ILE A 172 10.78 1.75 -11.59
CA ILE A 172 9.92 2.70 -10.86
C ILE A 172 9.69 3.99 -11.65
N GLY A 173 10.66 4.40 -12.48
CA GLY A 173 10.54 5.59 -13.32
C GLY A 173 9.35 5.54 -14.29
N ASP A 174 8.92 4.35 -14.72
CA ASP A 174 7.84 4.19 -15.69
C ASP A 174 6.46 4.49 -15.10
N ASN A 175 6.25 4.12 -13.84
CA ASN A 175 5.00 4.36 -13.13
C ASN A 175 5.26 4.54 -11.62
N PRO A 176 5.69 5.74 -11.20
CA PRO A 176 5.98 6.02 -9.80
C PRO A 176 4.69 6.33 -9.03
N VAL A 177 4.66 5.97 -7.75
CA VAL A 177 3.54 6.20 -6.83
C VAL A 177 3.91 7.20 -5.73
N ILE A 178 2.88 7.82 -5.14
CA ILE A 178 3.04 8.71 -3.99
C ILE A 178 3.33 7.85 -2.75
N LEU A 179 4.51 8.03 -2.14
CA LEU A 179 4.94 7.28 -0.97
C LEU A 179 4.44 7.91 0.34
N LYS A 180 4.65 9.22 0.46
CA LYS A 180 4.23 10.01 1.62
C LYS A 180 3.85 11.40 1.13
N ALA A 181 2.62 11.79 1.38
CA ALA A 181 2.10 13.10 1.00
C ALA A 181 1.57 13.88 2.19
N LYS A 182 1.74 15.19 2.13
CA LYS A 182 0.93 16.16 2.84
C LYS A 182 -0.35 16.36 2.04
N MET A 183 -1.49 16.22 2.69
CA MET A 183 -2.80 16.32 2.08
C MET A 183 -3.45 17.67 2.40
N SER A 184 -4.29 18.16 1.49
CA SER A 184 -5.21 19.29 1.70
C SER A 184 -6.63 18.86 1.36
N PRO A 185 -7.67 19.36 2.05
CA PRO A 185 -9.05 19.02 1.74
C PRO A 185 -9.43 19.40 0.30
N ILE A 186 -10.25 18.57 -0.35
CA ILE A 186 -10.60 18.76 -1.76
C ILE A 186 -11.46 20.00 -2.02
N TYR A 187 -12.28 20.42 -1.04
CA TYR A 187 -13.09 21.63 -1.18
C TYR A 187 -12.24 22.90 -1.36
N SER A 188 -10.95 22.88 -1.00
CA SER A 188 -10.05 24.02 -1.22
C SER A 188 -9.60 24.16 -2.69
N LEU A 189 -9.91 23.19 -3.55
CA LEU A 189 -9.67 23.25 -4.99
C LEU A 189 -10.78 23.98 -5.77
N ILE A 190 -11.88 24.37 -5.13
CA ILE A 190 -12.97 25.08 -5.80
C ILE A 190 -12.45 26.47 -6.21
N PRO A 191 -12.52 26.83 -7.51
CA PRO A 191 -12.09 28.15 -7.97
C PRO A 191 -12.93 29.27 -7.35
N LEU A 192 -12.27 30.34 -6.90
CA LEU A 192 -12.95 31.46 -6.24
C LEU A 192 -13.87 32.23 -7.18
N ASP A 193 -13.58 32.23 -8.47
CA ASP A 193 -14.33 32.86 -9.55
C ASP A 193 -15.50 32.00 -10.08
N MET A 194 -15.64 30.75 -9.61
CA MET A 194 -16.79 29.90 -9.93
C MET A 194 -18.08 30.46 -9.31
N LYS A 195 -19.19 30.31 -10.02
CA LYS A 195 -20.52 30.65 -9.50
C LYS A 195 -20.81 29.85 -8.23
N GLU A 196 -21.29 30.53 -7.19
CA GLU A 196 -21.63 29.91 -5.90
C GLU A 196 -20.47 29.15 -5.24
N SER A 197 -19.21 29.53 -5.54
CA SER A 197 -18.00 28.88 -5.04
C SER A 197 -18.00 28.68 -3.52
N TYR A 198 -18.42 29.70 -2.77
CA TYR A 198 -18.55 29.63 -1.31
C TYR A 198 -19.55 28.56 -0.86
N ASN A 199 -20.76 28.54 -1.42
CA ASN A 199 -21.80 27.57 -1.06
C ASN A 199 -21.37 26.15 -1.43
N LYS A 200 -20.80 25.95 -2.64
CA LYS A 200 -20.24 24.66 -3.07
C LYS A 200 -19.15 24.17 -2.13
N SER A 201 -18.27 25.06 -1.66
CA SER A 201 -17.24 24.73 -0.66
C SER A 201 -17.84 24.31 0.67
N GLN A 202 -18.86 25.02 1.17
CA GLN A 202 -19.53 24.64 2.42
C GLN A 202 -20.26 23.31 2.29
N HIS A 203 -20.93 23.06 1.16
CA HIS A 203 -21.62 21.80 0.90
C HIS A 203 -20.66 20.62 0.80
N LEU A 204 -19.52 20.76 0.11
CA LEU A 204 -18.49 19.71 0.10
C LEU A 204 -17.84 19.51 1.47
N GLN A 205 -17.61 20.57 2.23
CA GLN A 205 -17.10 20.43 3.60
C GLN A 205 -18.09 19.64 4.48
N LYS A 206 -19.40 19.93 4.37
CA LYS A 206 -20.44 19.16 5.03
C LYS A 206 -20.49 17.72 4.52
N ALA A 207 -20.42 17.50 3.21
CA ALA A 207 -20.42 16.17 2.61
C ALA A 207 -19.30 15.28 3.18
N ILE A 208 -18.09 15.83 3.32
CA ILE A 208 -16.96 15.09 3.89
C ILE A 208 -17.24 14.69 5.34
N HIS A 209 -17.86 15.59 6.12
CA HIS A 209 -18.24 15.28 7.50
C HIS A 209 -19.29 14.16 7.55
N ASP A 210 -20.37 14.30 6.78
CA ASP A 210 -21.43 13.30 6.69
C ASP A 210 -20.89 11.95 6.17
N TYR A 211 -19.90 11.95 5.26
CA TYR A 211 -19.26 10.75 4.72
C TYR A 211 -18.46 10.02 5.81
N ILE A 212 -17.67 10.75 6.61
CA ILE A 212 -16.92 10.15 7.73
C ILE A 212 -17.87 9.55 8.78
N GLU A 213 -18.99 10.22 9.06
CA GLU A 213 -20.02 9.68 9.96
C GLU A 213 -20.73 8.46 9.38
N GLU A 214 -20.94 8.42 8.05
CA GLU A 214 -21.57 7.30 7.37
C GLU A 214 -20.75 6.02 7.54
N TYR A 215 -19.44 6.11 7.29
CA TYR A 215 -18.51 4.98 7.32
C TYR A 215 -17.77 4.83 8.66
N SER A 216 -18.35 5.36 9.74
CA SER A 216 -17.76 5.30 11.07
C SER A 216 -17.82 3.89 11.66
N ILE A 217 -16.70 3.45 12.25
CA ILE A 217 -16.58 2.18 13.00
C ILE A 217 -17.59 2.06 14.16
N CYS A 218 -18.14 3.18 14.64
CA CYS A 218 -19.14 3.22 15.71
C CYS A 218 -20.44 2.48 15.35
N LYS A 219 -20.71 2.26 14.05
CA LYS A 219 -21.86 1.50 13.58
C LYS A 219 -21.65 -0.02 13.63
N CYS A 220 -20.43 -0.48 13.83
CA CYS A 220 -20.11 -1.91 13.87
C CYS A 220 -20.38 -2.52 15.26
N GLN A 221 -20.77 -3.80 15.29
CA GLN A 221 -20.84 -4.57 16.53
C GLN A 221 -19.43 -4.89 17.05
N PRO A 222 -19.19 -4.88 18.38
CA PRO A 222 -17.86 -5.11 18.93
C PRO A 222 -17.32 -6.51 18.60
N CYS A 223 -16.03 -6.59 18.29
CA CYS A 223 -15.35 -7.87 18.11
C CYS A 223 -15.10 -8.56 19.46
N ARG A 224 -15.16 -9.88 19.48
CA ARG A 224 -14.72 -10.69 20.63
C ARG A 224 -13.20 -10.75 20.69
N ASN A 225 -12.66 -11.14 21.85
CA ASN A 225 -11.24 -11.45 22.06
C ASN A 225 -10.27 -10.33 21.67
N GLY A 226 -10.66 -9.07 21.89
CA GLY A 226 -9.80 -7.91 21.61
C GLY A 226 -9.61 -7.59 20.13
N GLY A 227 -10.48 -8.10 19.25
CA GLY A 227 -10.46 -7.73 17.83
C GLY A 227 -10.70 -6.23 17.62
N THR A 228 -10.02 -5.64 16.64
CA THR A 228 -10.19 -4.24 16.24
C THR A 228 -11.22 -4.15 15.12
N LEU A 229 -12.15 -3.19 15.23
CA LEU A 229 -13.15 -2.94 14.19
C LEU A 229 -12.55 -2.16 13.03
N LEU A 230 -12.92 -2.56 11.82
CA LEU A 230 -12.57 -1.88 10.58
C LEU A 230 -13.81 -1.90 9.67
N VAL A 231 -14.11 -0.77 9.06
CA VAL A 231 -15.07 -0.67 7.96
C VAL A 231 -14.27 -0.72 6.67
N VAL A 232 -14.69 -1.58 5.74
CA VAL A 232 -14.15 -1.65 4.38
C VAL A 232 -15.29 -1.28 3.45
N ASP A 233 -15.08 -0.21 2.68
CA ASP A 233 -15.94 0.23 1.57
C ASP A 233 -15.34 -0.28 0.25
#